data_AF-A0A9E2F7C5-F1
#
_entry.id   AF-A0A9E2F7C5-F1
#
_cell.length_a   1.000
_cell.length_b   1.000
_cell.length_c   1.000
_cell.angle_alpha   90.00
_cell.angle_beta   90.00
_cell.angle_gamma   90.00
#
_symmetry.space_group_name_H-M   'P 1'
#
loop_
_entity.id
_entity.type
_entity.pdbx_description
1 polymer ?
#
loop_
_entity_poly.entity_id
_entity_poly.type
_entity_poly.pdbx_seq_one_letter_code
_entity_poly.pdbx_strand_id
1 'polypeptide(L)'
;MLVTYKPIKTRKGDVMVFGTFLDSHYQYFDTTHFPDCWQQYPITGKGFYLLEGKIVQEFGSPSIEVTRLAPLPMKTNPIWEIGKKKIPGSHSGLNGENTQLLLNVNQVDR
;
A
#
# COMPACT_ATOMS: atom_id res chain seq x y z
N MET A 1 -0.80 -6.14 -1.24
CA MET A 1 -1.02 -4.85 -0.55
C MET A 1 -1.40 -5.11 0.89
N LEU A 2 -0.84 -4.38 1.86
CA LEU A 2 -1.22 -4.49 3.27
C LEU A 2 -2.66 -3.97 3.47
N VAL A 3 -3.51 -4.81 4.08
CA VAL A 3 -4.88 -4.45 4.46
C VAL A 3 -4.92 -4.00 5.91
N THR A 4 -4.45 -4.86 6.80
CA THR A 4 -4.38 -4.61 8.24
C THR A 4 -3.30 -5.47 8.88
N TYR A 5 -2.88 -5.10 10.07
CA TYR A 5 -2.01 -5.92 10.91
C TYR A 5 -2.33 -5.71 12.38
N LYS A 6 -2.11 -6.74 13.18
CA LYS A 6 -2.34 -6.77 14.62
C LYS A 6 -1.08 -7.22 15.34
N PRO A 7 -0.40 -6.32 16.08
CA PRO A 7 0.68 -6.71 16.97
C PRO A 7 0.12 -7.40 18.22
N ILE A 8 0.78 -8.47 18.64
CA ILE A 8 0.44 -9.26 19.83
C ILE A 8 1.72 -9.50 20.63
N LYS A 9 1.63 -9.42 21.96
CA LYS A 9 2.73 -9.83 22.84
C LYS A 9 2.69 -11.34 23.04
N THR A 10 3.80 -12.00 22.78
CA THR A 10 4.00 -13.42 23.10
C THR A 10 4.07 -13.61 24.62
N ARG A 11 4.04 -14.86 25.08
CA ARG A 11 4.24 -15.20 26.50
C ARG A 11 5.56 -14.67 27.06
N LYS A 12 6.60 -14.53 26.22
CA LYS A 12 7.91 -14.00 26.61
C LYS A 12 7.96 -12.47 26.62
N GLY A 13 6.89 -11.80 26.17
CA GLY A 13 6.78 -10.34 26.10
C GLY A 13 7.15 -9.74 24.74
N ASP A 14 7.82 -10.52 23.88
CA ASP A 14 8.21 -10.08 22.53
C ASP A 14 6.99 -9.87 21.63
N VAL A 15 7.10 -8.95 20.67
CA VAL A 15 6.01 -8.64 19.72
C VAL A 15 6.07 -9.61 18.55
N MET A 16 4.96 -10.29 18.30
CA MET A 16 4.65 -10.94 17.03
C MET A 16 3.54 -10.18 16.31
N VAL A 17 3.43 -10.29 14.99
CA VAL A 17 2.40 -9.59 14.22
C VAL A 17 1.65 -10.57 13.32
N PHE A 18 0.32 -10.50 13.36
CA PHE A 18 -0.55 -11.12 12.36
C PHE A 18 -0.96 -10.06 11.34
N GLY A 19 -0.71 -10.31 10.07
CA GLY A 19 -1.02 -9.42 8.96
C GLY A 19 -2.02 -10.05 8.00
N THR A 20 -2.78 -9.21 7.31
CA THR A 20 -3.65 -9.61 6.20
C THR A 20 -3.29 -8.77 4.99
N PHE A 21 -3.07 -9.43 3.86
CA PHE A 21 -2.65 -8.83 2.60
C PHE A 21 -3.58 -9.23 1.46
N LEU A 22 -3.61 -8.39 0.42
CA LEU A 22 -4.21 -8.68 -0.88
C LEU A 22 -3.14 -9.05 -1.90
N ASP A 23 -3.36 -10.09 -2.69
CA ASP A 23 -2.50 -10.48 -3.82
C ASP A 23 -2.89 -9.74 -5.12
N SER A 24 -2.30 -10.16 -6.25
CA SER A 24 -2.61 -9.60 -7.58
C SER A 24 -4.01 -9.95 -8.10
N HIS A 25 -4.64 -10.99 -7.55
CA HIS A 25 -6.00 -11.41 -7.89
C HIS A 25 -7.04 -10.87 -6.91
N TYR A 26 -6.65 -9.92 -6.04
CA TYR A 26 -7.48 -9.36 -4.97
C TYR A 26 -7.98 -10.42 -3.98
N GLN A 27 -7.24 -11.50 -3.82
CA GLN A 27 -7.51 -12.53 -2.82
C GLN A 27 -6.78 -12.18 -1.52
N TYR A 28 -7.50 -12.36 -0.41
CA TYR A 28 -6.93 -12.18 0.91
C TYR A 28 -6.07 -13.38 1.28
N PHE A 29 -4.93 -13.11 1.90
CA PHE A 29 -4.12 -14.12 2.57
C PHE A 29 -3.54 -13.55 3.86
N ASP A 30 -3.38 -14.42 4.84
CA ASP A 30 -2.85 -14.07 6.15
C ASP A 30 -1.34 -14.33 6.23
N THR A 31 -0.70 -13.62 7.14
CA THR A 31 0.75 -13.68 7.36
C THR A 31 1.07 -13.64 8.84
N THR A 32 2.05 -14.41 9.28
CA THR A 32 2.58 -14.40 10.64
C THR A 32 4.02 -13.89 10.62
N HIS A 33 4.29 -12.82 11.37
CA HIS A 33 5.64 -12.28 11.60
C HIS A 33 6.06 -12.61 13.03
N PHE A 34 6.94 -13.59 13.19
CA PHE A 34 7.52 -13.92 14.49
C PHE A 34 8.46 -12.81 14.98
N PRO A 35 8.73 -12.72 16.30
CA PRO A 35 9.52 -11.63 16.87
C PRO A 35 10.85 -11.35 16.17
N ASP A 36 11.61 -12.40 15.87
CA ASP A 36 12.92 -12.26 15.22
C ASP A 36 12.81 -11.64 13.82
N CYS A 37 11.77 -12.00 13.06
CA CYS A 37 11.48 -11.40 11.77
C CYS A 37 10.95 -9.97 11.93
N TRP A 38 10.03 -9.75 12.86
CA TRP A 38 9.40 -8.44 13.07
C TRP A 38 10.40 -7.37 13.47
N GLN A 39 11.38 -7.72 14.33
CA GLN A 39 12.43 -6.80 14.75
C GLN A 39 13.31 -6.34 13.59
N GLN A 40 13.59 -7.23 12.61
CA GLN A 40 14.46 -6.93 11.48
C GLN A 40 13.72 -6.33 10.28
N TYR A 41 12.49 -6.78 10.05
CA TYR A 41 11.69 -6.45 8.88
C TYR A 41 10.26 -6.02 9.28
N PRO A 42 10.12 -4.90 10.03
CA PRO A 42 8.82 -4.43 10.45
C PRO A 42 8.00 -3.88 9.28
N ILE A 43 6.69 -3.86 9.44
CA ILE A 43 5.77 -3.11 8.57
C ILE A 43 5.95 -1.62 8.86
N THR A 44 6.26 -0.82 7.85
CA THR A 44 6.63 0.60 8.00
C THR A 44 5.54 1.58 7.52
N GLY A 45 4.37 1.09 7.10
CA GLY A 45 3.28 1.93 6.62
C GLY A 45 2.25 1.20 5.77
N LYS A 46 1.33 1.95 5.15
CA LYS A 46 0.38 1.40 4.18
C LYS A 46 1.06 1.23 2.83
N GLY A 47 0.69 0.19 2.07
CA GLY A 47 1.15 0.04 0.69
C GLY A 47 1.38 -1.40 0.25
N PHE A 48 2.17 -1.53 -0.83
CA PHE A 48 2.60 -2.81 -1.36
C PHE A 48 3.88 -3.25 -0.68
N TYR A 49 4.02 -4.56 -0.52
CA TYR A 49 5.15 -5.18 0.14
C TYR A 49 5.62 -6.36 -0.68
N LEU A 50 6.92 -6.60 -0.66
CA LEU A 50 7.54 -7.86 -1.05
C LEU A 50 7.68 -8.71 0.20
N LEU A 51 7.11 -9.91 0.15
CA LEU A 51 7.13 -10.87 1.25
C LEU A 51 7.94 -12.10 0.80
N GLU A 52 8.85 -12.54 1.65
CA GLU A 52 9.50 -13.84 1.56
C GLU A 52 9.10 -14.65 2.79
N GLY A 53 8.74 -15.92 2.59
CA GLY A 53 8.30 -16.76 3.69
C GLY A 53 7.89 -18.16 3.28
N LYS A 54 7.55 -18.97 4.28
CA LYS A 54 7.08 -20.33 4.11
C LYS A 54 5.55 -20.33 4.04
N ILE A 55 5.00 -21.00 3.03
CA ILE A 55 3.56 -21.26 2.95
C ILE A 55 3.21 -22.32 3.98
N VAL A 56 2.22 -22.01 4.82
CA VAL A 56 1.70 -22.91 5.85
C VAL A 56 0.17 -22.96 5.75
N GLN A 57 -0.43 -23.99 6.34
CA GLN A 57 -1.87 -24.11 6.45
C GLN A 57 -2.26 -24.03 7.93
N GLU A 58 -2.97 -22.97 8.31
CA GLU A 58 -3.47 -22.75 9.67
C GLU A 58 -4.99 -22.87 9.65
N PHE A 59 -5.54 -23.81 10.43
CA PHE A 59 -6.99 -24.05 10.52
C PHE A 59 -7.70 -24.26 9.17
N GLY A 60 -7.00 -24.81 8.18
CA GLY A 60 -7.53 -25.05 6.84
C GLY A 60 -7.32 -23.88 5.87
N SER A 61 -6.86 -22.72 6.33
CA SER A 61 -6.58 -21.54 5.51
C SER A 61 -5.10 -21.41 5.18
N PRO A 62 -4.72 -21.08 3.93
CA PRO A 62 -3.33 -20.81 3.58
C PRO A 62 -2.86 -19.50 4.23
N SER A 63 -1.67 -19.53 4.81
CA SER A 63 -1.00 -18.40 5.45
C SER A 63 0.51 -18.42 5.12
N ILE A 64 1.21 -17.32 5.35
CA ILE A 64 2.66 -17.22 5.15
C ILE A 64 3.35 -16.91 6.48
N GLU A 65 4.26 -17.77 6.91
CA GLU A 65 5.25 -17.44 7.94
C GLU A 65 6.35 -16.60 7.29
N VAL A 66 6.34 -15.30 7.56
CA VAL A 66 7.23 -14.33 6.89
C VAL A 66 8.62 -14.39 7.52
N THR A 67 9.64 -14.49 6.66
CA THR A 67 11.06 -14.45 7.05
C THR A 67 11.71 -13.13 6.67
N ARG A 68 11.22 -12.45 5.61
CA ARG A 68 11.67 -11.11 5.19
C ARG A 68 10.52 -10.30 4.62
N LEU A 69 10.58 -9.00 4.84
CA LEU A 69 9.58 -8.04 4.38
C LEU A 69 10.27 -6.76 3.91
N ALA A 70 9.85 -6.23 2.78
CA ALA A 70 10.27 -4.91 2.31
C ALA A 70 9.11 -4.13 1.68
N PRO A 71 8.97 -2.82 1.96
CA PRO A 71 7.99 -1.99 1.27
C PRO A 71 8.38 -1.82 -0.21
N LEU A 72 7.40 -1.87 -1.10
CA LEU A 72 7.58 -1.59 -2.52
C LEU A 72 7.20 -0.14 -2.83
N PRO A 73 8.00 0.58 -3.64
CA PRO A 73 7.68 1.94 -4.05
C PRO A 73 6.40 1.94 -4.90
N MET A 74 5.44 2.77 -4.52
CA MET A 74 4.24 2.98 -5.33
C MET A 74 4.60 3.83 -6.54
N LYS A 75 4.35 3.31 -7.75
CA LYS A 75 4.36 4.14 -8.95
C LYS A 75 3.12 5.02 -8.93
N THR A 76 3.32 6.33 -8.89
CA THR A 76 2.27 7.32 -9.11
C THR A 76 1.76 7.22 -10.55
N ASN A 77 0.45 7.37 -10.75
CA ASN A 77 -0.08 7.43 -12.11
C ASN A 77 0.46 8.71 -12.79
N PRO A 78 1.08 8.59 -13.98
CA PRO A 78 1.73 9.72 -14.68
C PRO A 78 0.78 10.89 -14.95
N ILE A 79 -0.55 10.67 -15.05
CA ILE A 79 -1.51 11.77 -15.23
C ILE A 79 -1.51 12.76 -14.05
N TRP A 80 -1.22 12.29 -12.83
CA TRP A 80 -1.14 13.15 -11.65
C TRP A 80 0.16 13.94 -11.58
N GLU A 81 1.21 13.50 -12.28
CA GLU A 81 2.48 14.20 -12.37
C GLU A 81 2.40 15.36 -13.36
N ILE A 82 1.64 15.18 -14.45
CA ILE A 82 1.41 16.22 -15.48
C ILE A 82 0.66 17.43 -14.88
N GLY A 83 -0.34 17.19 -14.02
CA GLY A 83 -1.11 18.26 -13.36
C GLY A 83 -0.33 19.10 -12.34
N LYS A 84 0.89 18.70 -11.94
CA LYS A 84 1.74 19.44 -10.99
C LYS A 84 2.77 20.34 -11.68
N LYS A 85 2.90 20.28 -13.00
CA LYS A 85 3.78 21.19 -13.75
C LYS A 85 3.12 22.56 -13.80
N LYS A 86 3.67 23.55 -13.07
CA LYS A 86 3.26 24.95 -13.24
C LYS A 86 3.44 25.33 -14.71
N ILE A 87 2.34 25.73 -15.33
CA ILE A 87 2.36 26.31 -16.67
C ILE A 87 3.12 27.65 -16.53
N PRO A 88 4.22 27.89 -17.26
CA PRO A 88 4.92 29.17 -17.19
C PRO A 88 3.96 30.28 -17.64
N GLY A 89 3.61 31.21 -16.74
CA GLY A 89 2.79 32.38 -17.06
C GLY A 89 1.41 32.48 -16.39
N SER A 90 0.98 31.53 -15.54
CA SER A 90 -0.32 31.66 -14.84
C SER A 90 -0.18 32.47 -13.54
N HIS A 91 -0.66 33.72 -13.54
CA HIS A 91 -0.94 34.45 -12.30
C HIS A 91 -2.28 33.94 -11.72
N SER A 92 -2.24 33.21 -10.61
CA SER A 92 -3.45 32.74 -9.92
C SER A 92 -3.81 33.66 -8.75
N GLY A 93 -4.78 34.55 -8.96
CA GLY A 93 -5.59 35.10 -7.87
C GLY A 93 -6.74 34.13 -7.59
N LEU A 94 -6.89 33.68 -6.36
CA LEU A 94 -8.03 32.85 -5.92
C LEU A 94 -9.08 33.78 -5.32
N ASN A 95 -10.23 33.94 -6.00
CA ASN A 95 -11.47 34.27 -5.31
C ASN A 95 -12.30 33.00 -5.24
N GLY A 96 -12.69 32.65 -4.00
CA GLY A 96 -13.60 31.54 -3.73
C GLY A 96 -14.94 31.77 -4.42
N GLU A 97 -15.64 30.65 -4.63
CA GLU A 97 -16.90 30.50 -5.35
C GLU A 97 -16.73 30.15 -6.85
N ASN A 98 -16.97 28.86 -7.15
CA ASN A 98 -17.09 28.19 -8.46
C ASN A 98 -15.93 27.26 -8.87
N THR A 99 -15.96 26.03 -8.36
CA THR A 99 -15.22 24.90 -8.93
C THR A 99 -15.93 24.39 -10.19
N GLN A 100 -15.71 25.04 -11.33
CA GLN A 100 -16.08 24.47 -12.63
C GLN A 100 -14.84 23.81 -13.25
N LEU A 101 -14.80 22.47 -13.24
CA LEU A 101 -13.92 21.70 -14.12
C LEU A 101 -14.40 21.92 -15.56
N LEU A 102 -13.73 22.82 -16.29
CA LEU A 102 -13.87 22.90 -17.74
C LEU A 102 -13.09 21.73 -18.35
N LEU A 103 -13.75 20.59 -18.56
CA LEU A 103 -13.28 19.62 -19.55
C LEU A 103 -13.46 20.29 -20.92
N ASN A 104 -12.34 20.69 -21.53
CA ASN A 104 -12.33 21.19 -22.89
C ASN A 104 -12.62 20.01 -23.83
N VAL A 105 -13.90 19.80 -24.14
CA VAL A 105 -14.37 18.86 -25.16
C VAL A 105 -14.06 19.47 -26.52
N ASN A 106 -12.81 19.40 -26.94
CA ASN A 106 -12.38 19.71 -28.30
C ASN A 106 -11.16 18.86 -28.65
N GLN A 107 -11.34 17.53 -28.67
CA GLN A 107 -10.61 16.57 -29.51
C GLN A 107 -11.36 15.23 -29.50
N VAL A 108 -12.50 15.17 -30.17
CA VAL A 108 -12.97 13.94 -30.82
C VAL A 108 -13.39 14.34 -32.24
N ASP A 109 -12.38 14.51 -33.09
CA ASP A 109 -12.56 14.51 -34.54
C ASP A 109 -12.35 13.07 -35.04
N ARG A 110 -13.47 12.38 -35.30
CA ARG A 110 -13.80 11.66 -36.54
C ARG A 110 -15.17 10.99 -36.43
#